data_AF-A0A2E1XL26-F1
#
_entry.id   AF-A0A2E1XL26-F1
#
_cell.length_a   1.000
_cell.length_b   1.000
_cell.length_c   1.000
_cell.angle_alpha   90.00
_cell.angle_beta   90.00
_cell.angle_gamma   90.00
#
_symmetry.space_group_name_H-M   'P 1'
#
loop_
_entity.id
_entity.type
_entity.pdbx_description
1 polymer ?
#
loop_
_entity_poly.entity_id
_entity_poly.type
_entity_poly.pdbx_seq_one_letter_code
_entity_poly.pdbx_strand_id
1 'polypeptide(L)'
;MNSLKIEKDLVIKAIKNNAFDLAFANVELRSDKKVVMAAINQNGLALEFASDKLKTNKDVVMTAINQNGGSLQYTHEQYKKDKTVVIIAVSNYGIALKYA
;
A
#
# COMPACT_ATOMS: atom_id res chain seq x y z
N MET A 1 17.05 -23.20 -7.77
CA MET A 1 16.02 -22.39 -7.07
C MET A 1 16.50 -20.95 -7.05
N ASN A 2 15.68 -19.98 -7.47
CA ASN A 2 16.07 -18.56 -7.47
C ASN A 2 15.93 -18.01 -6.04
N SER A 3 17.04 -17.57 -5.42
CA SER A 3 17.10 -17.06 -4.05
C SER A 3 16.06 -15.95 -3.80
N LEU A 4 15.88 -15.06 -4.79
CA LEU A 4 14.91 -13.97 -4.71
C LEU A 4 13.45 -14.45 -4.62
N LYS A 5 13.12 -15.59 -5.23
CA LYS A 5 11.76 -16.15 -5.14
C LYS A 5 11.46 -16.66 -3.74
N ILE A 6 12.46 -17.28 -3.09
CA ILE A 6 12.32 -17.80 -1.73
C ILE A 6 12.10 -16.65 -0.74
N GLU A 7 12.87 -15.56 -0.87
CA GLU A 7 12.72 -14.37 -0.03
C GLU A 7 11.32 -13.74 -0.16
N LYS A 8 10.82 -13.58 -1.39
CA LYS A 8 9.45 -13.09 -1.64
C LYS A 8 8.40 -13.96 -0.97
N ASP A 9 8.51 -15.28 -1.12
CA ASP A 9 7.53 -16.21 -0.56
C ASP A 9 7.56 -16.22 0.99
N LEU A 10 8.74 -16.06 1.60
CA LEU A 10 8.88 -15.91 3.05
C LEU A 10 8.24 -14.61 3.55
N VAL A 11 8.52 -13.48 2.90
CA VAL A 11 7.94 -12.19 3.28
C VAL A 11 6.42 -12.19 3.10
N ILE A 12 5.91 -12.77 2.01
CA ILE A 12 4.46 -12.90 1.80
C ILE A 12 3.83 -13.78 2.89
N LYS A 13 4.51 -14.84 3.36
CA LYS A 13 4.01 -15.66 4.48
C LYS A 13 3.95 -14.87 5.80
N ALA A 14 4.94 -14.04 6.09
CA ALA A 14 4.91 -13.15 7.26
C ALA A 14 3.74 -12.16 7.17
N ILE A 15 3.62 -11.48 6.01
CA ILE A 15 2.55 -10.54 5.70
C ILE A 15 1.15 -11.15 5.90
N LYS A 16 0.95 -12.43 5.60
CA LYS A 16 -0.36 -13.10 5.82
C LYS A 16 -0.85 -13.07 7.26
N ASN A 17 0.05 -12.92 8.24
CA ASN A 17 -0.32 -12.77 9.64
C ASN A 17 -0.41 -11.29 10.04
N ASN A 18 0.45 -10.44 9.48
CA ASN A 18 0.46 -9.00 9.75
C ASN A 18 0.97 -8.19 8.55
N ALA A 19 0.12 -7.32 7.99
CA ALA A 19 0.42 -6.55 6.78
C ALA A 19 1.63 -5.63 6.97
N PHE A 20 1.83 -5.17 8.19
CA PHE A 20 2.91 -4.25 8.55
C PHE A 20 4.28 -4.92 8.63
N ASP A 21 4.35 -6.25 8.53
CA ASP A 21 5.64 -6.95 8.40
C ASP A 21 6.38 -6.57 7.11
N LEU A 22 5.68 -5.96 6.14
CA LEU A 22 6.30 -5.29 4.99
C LEU A 22 7.34 -4.23 5.40
N ALA A 23 7.20 -3.60 6.56
CA ALA A 23 8.15 -2.61 7.10
C ALA A 23 9.56 -3.17 7.28
N PHE A 24 9.67 -4.47 7.57
CA PHE A 24 10.95 -5.17 7.78
C PHE A 24 11.55 -5.71 6.47
N ALA A 25 10.80 -5.65 5.36
CA ALA A 25 11.30 -6.11 4.07
C ALA A 25 12.36 -5.13 3.52
N ASN A 26 13.33 -5.66 2.80
CA ASN A 26 14.35 -4.85 2.15
C ASN A 26 13.73 -3.91 1.09
N VAL A 27 14.51 -2.93 0.64
CA VAL A 27 14.05 -1.91 -0.33
C VAL A 27 13.56 -2.49 -1.66
N GLU A 28 14.16 -3.60 -2.12
CA GLU A 28 13.75 -4.27 -3.36
C GLU A 28 12.36 -4.90 -3.22
N LEU A 29 12.09 -5.56 -2.09
CA LEU A 29 10.80 -6.19 -1.78
C LEU A 29 9.71 -5.15 -1.49
N ARG A 30 10.04 -4.02 -0.84
CA ARG A 30 9.13 -2.86 -0.69
C ARG A 30 8.85 -2.15 -2.02
N SER A 31 9.62 -2.45 -3.05
CA SER A 31 9.39 -1.99 -4.44
C SER A 31 8.77 -3.06 -5.33
N ASP A 32 8.63 -4.29 -4.84
CA ASP A 32 8.00 -5.37 -5.58
C ASP A 32 6.47 -5.27 -5.47
N LYS A 33 5.82 -5.01 -6.60
CA LYS A 33 4.35 -4.84 -6.65
C LYS A 33 3.61 -6.05 -6.08
N LYS A 34 4.09 -7.28 -6.27
CA LYS A 34 3.38 -8.48 -5.77
C LYS A 34 3.44 -8.57 -4.26
N VAL A 35 4.60 -8.31 -3.66
CA VAL A 35 4.79 -8.32 -2.20
C VAL A 35 3.97 -7.21 -1.54
N VAL A 36 4.05 -5.99 -2.08
CA VAL A 36 3.32 -4.83 -1.56
C VAL A 36 1.81 -4.99 -1.70
N MET A 37 1.32 -5.52 -2.83
CA MET A 37 -0.10 -5.81 -3.01
C MET A 37 -0.60 -6.89 -2.06
N ALA A 38 0.24 -7.87 -1.70
CA ALA A 38 -0.14 -8.87 -0.69
C ALA A 38 -0.39 -8.21 0.68
N ALA A 39 0.41 -7.22 1.07
CA ALA A 39 0.21 -6.47 2.31
C ALA A 39 -1.01 -5.55 2.23
N ILE A 40 -1.14 -4.79 1.13
CA ILE A 40 -2.26 -3.86 0.92
C ILE A 40 -3.60 -4.59 0.92
N ASN A 41 -3.69 -5.75 0.25
CA ASN A 41 -4.93 -6.54 0.22
C ASN A 41 -5.36 -7.03 1.61
N GLN A 42 -4.43 -7.15 2.55
CA GLN A 42 -4.77 -7.44 3.94
C GLN A 42 -5.14 -6.14 4.70
N ASN A 43 -4.33 -5.09 4.57
CA ASN A 43 -4.58 -3.79 5.17
C ASN A 43 -4.05 -2.65 4.29
N GLY A 44 -4.94 -1.77 3.83
CA GLY A 44 -4.59 -0.64 2.95
C GLY A 44 -3.51 0.28 3.52
N LEU A 45 -3.44 0.43 4.85
CA LEU A 45 -2.43 1.26 5.51
C LEU A 45 -1.01 0.75 5.30
N ALA A 46 -0.82 -0.50 4.88
CA ALA A 46 0.50 -1.02 4.52
C ALA A 46 1.15 -0.27 3.34
N LEU A 47 0.39 0.54 2.59
CA LEU A 47 0.93 1.48 1.61
C LEU A 47 2.02 2.40 2.19
N GLU A 48 1.99 2.69 3.49
CA GLU A 48 3.02 3.43 4.22
C GLU A 48 4.44 2.92 3.92
N PHE A 49 4.60 1.59 3.84
CA PHE A 49 5.89 0.94 3.68
C PHE A 49 6.26 0.65 2.23
N ALA A 50 5.37 0.90 1.27
CA ALA A 50 5.69 0.77 -0.14
C ALA A 50 6.72 1.83 -0.58
N SER A 51 7.49 1.52 -1.61
CA SER A 51 8.39 2.51 -2.21
C SER A 51 7.62 3.66 -2.87
N ASP A 52 8.26 4.81 -3.00
CA ASP A 52 7.64 6.01 -3.58
C ASP A 52 7.12 5.76 -5.01
N LYS A 53 7.84 4.93 -5.78
CA LYS A 53 7.40 4.49 -7.11
C LYS A 53 6.03 3.80 -7.07
N LEU A 54 5.77 2.97 -6.07
CA LEU A 54 4.48 2.29 -5.93
C LEU A 54 3.41 3.20 -5.30
N LYS A 55 3.80 4.17 -4.47
CA LYS A 55 2.88 5.24 -3.97
C LYS A 55 2.43 6.20 -5.06
N THR A 56 3.12 6.23 -6.20
CA THR A 56 2.68 6.92 -7.43
C THR A 56 1.94 6.00 -8.41
N ASN A 57 1.84 4.70 -8.15
CA ASN A 57 1.15 3.77 -9.03
C ASN A 57 -0.35 3.78 -8.74
N LYS A 58 -1.14 4.20 -9.73
CA LYS A 58 -2.59 4.37 -9.57
C LYS A 58 -3.30 3.09 -9.10
N ASP A 59 -2.97 1.92 -9.65
CA ASP A 59 -3.62 0.67 -9.25
C ASP A 59 -3.35 0.38 -7.77
N VAL A 60 -2.09 0.46 -7.35
CA VAL A 60 -1.66 0.20 -5.96
C VAL A 60 -2.35 1.16 -5.00
N VAL A 61 -2.37 2.45 -5.33
CA VAL A 61 -3.01 3.49 -4.53
C VAL A 61 -4.52 3.26 -4.43
N MET A 62 -5.20 2.98 -5.54
CA MET A 62 -6.64 2.76 -5.53
C MET A 62 -7.01 1.50 -4.77
N THR A 63 -6.22 0.43 -4.85
CA THR A 63 -6.43 -0.76 -4.01
C THR A 63 -6.28 -0.42 -2.52
N ALA A 64 -5.24 0.32 -2.13
CA ALA A 64 -5.05 0.72 -0.73
C ALA A 64 -6.20 1.59 -0.20
N ILE A 65 -6.66 2.58 -0.99
CA ILE A 65 -7.77 3.46 -0.62
C ILE A 65 -9.10 2.70 -0.53
N ASN A 66 -9.34 1.76 -1.44
CA ASN A 66 -10.53 0.91 -1.38
C ASN A 66 -10.53 -0.01 -0.16
N GLN A 67 -9.35 -0.48 0.27
CA GLN A 67 -9.21 -1.27 1.48
C GLN A 67 -9.35 -0.42 2.76
N ASN A 68 -8.79 0.79 2.75
CA ASN A 68 -8.89 1.75 3.85
C ASN A 68 -8.69 3.17 3.32
N GLY A 69 -9.71 4.02 3.40
CA GLY A 69 -9.63 5.40 2.92
C GLY A 69 -8.55 6.25 3.61
N GLY A 70 -8.17 5.90 4.85
CA GLY A 70 -7.05 6.53 5.57
C GLY A 70 -5.69 6.33 4.90
N SER A 71 -5.57 5.36 3.98
CA SER A 71 -4.36 5.15 3.17
C SER A 71 -4.00 6.36 2.30
N LEU A 72 -4.95 7.28 2.07
CA LEU A 72 -4.70 8.57 1.41
C LEU A 72 -3.54 9.36 2.06
N GLN A 73 -3.33 9.23 3.37
CA GLN A 73 -2.20 9.87 4.07
C GLN A 73 -0.84 9.51 3.44
N TYR A 74 -0.72 8.27 2.94
CA TYR A 74 0.54 7.67 2.49
C TYR A 74 0.72 7.69 0.97
N THR A 75 -0.24 8.22 0.21
CA THR A 75 -0.12 8.35 -1.25
C THR A 75 0.77 9.54 -1.60
N HIS A 76 1.24 9.56 -2.85
CA HIS A 76 1.87 10.75 -3.41
C HIS A 76 0.89 11.96 -3.40
N GLU A 77 1.45 13.17 -3.26
CA GLU A 77 0.70 14.44 -3.14
C GLU A 77 -0.32 14.67 -4.26
N GLN A 78 -0.01 14.19 -5.47
CA GLN A 78 -0.91 14.28 -6.62
C GLN A 78 -2.29 13.64 -6.37
N TYR A 79 -2.36 12.60 -5.56
CA TYR A 79 -3.60 11.88 -5.26
C TYR A 79 -4.40 12.50 -4.11
N LYS A 80 -3.74 13.24 -3.23
CA LYS A 80 -4.38 14.04 -2.17
C LYS A 80 -5.16 15.21 -2.76
N LYS A 81 -4.70 15.73 -3.91
CA LYS A 81 -5.36 16.82 -4.66
C LYS A 81 -6.34 16.32 -5.73
N ASP A 82 -6.32 15.03 -6.05
CA ASP A 82 -7.24 14.43 -6.99
C ASP A 82 -8.61 14.27 -6.32
N LYS A 83 -9.56 15.14 -6.72
CA LYS A 83 -10.92 15.16 -6.14
C LYS A 83 -11.61 13.80 -6.22
N THR A 84 -11.43 13.06 -7.30
CA THR A 84 -12.06 11.73 -7.46
C THR A 84 -11.48 10.76 -6.44
N VAL A 85 -10.15 10.76 -6.27
CA VAL A 85 -9.48 9.89 -5.29
C VAL A 85 -9.86 10.27 -3.86
N VAL A 86 -9.89 11.56 -3.52
CA VAL A 86 -10.31 12.06 -2.20
C VAL A 86 -11.76 11.66 -1.90
N ILE A 87 -12.68 11.83 -2.84
CA ILE A 87 -14.09 11.44 -2.65
C ILE A 87 -14.20 9.94 -2.35
N ILE A 88 -13.47 9.09 -3.08
CA ILE A 88 -13.47 7.64 -2.82
C ILE A 88 -12.92 7.37 -1.41
N ALA A 89 -11.79 7.99 -1.03
CA ALA A 89 -11.18 7.82 0.28
C ALA A 89 -12.12 8.24 1.43
N VAL A 90 -12.77 9.39 1.30
CA VAL A 90 -13.73 9.90 2.29
C VAL A 90 -14.99 9.04 2.37
N SER A 91 -15.46 8.50 1.24
CA SER A 91 -16.63 7.61 1.21
C SER A 91 -16.39 6.31 1.97
N ASN A 92 -15.16 5.80 1.94
CA ASN A 92 -14.77 4.59 2.69
C ASN A 92 -14.34 4.91 4.13
N TYR A 93 -13.80 6.10 4.38
CA TYR A 93 -13.32 6.53 5.69
C TYR A 93 -13.45 8.05 5.82
N GLY A 94 -14.52 8.54 6.46
CA GLY A 94 -14.86 9.97 6.49
C GLY A 94 -13.73 10.88 7.02
N ILE A 95 -12.87 10.37 7.91
CA ILE A 95 -11.73 11.10 8.47
C ILE A 95 -10.62 11.33 7.42
N ALA A 96 -10.63 10.60 6.29
CA ALA A 96 -9.63 10.74 5.23
C ALA A 96 -9.54 12.17 4.65
N LEU A 97 -10.59 12.98 4.81
CA LEU A 97 -10.62 14.36 4.34
C LEU A 97 -9.49 15.21 4.95
N LYS A 98 -9.00 14.87 6.16
CA LYS A 98 -7.89 15.60 6.79
C LYS A 98 -6.54 15.45 6.06
N TYR A 99 -6.47 14.55 5.08
CA TYR A 99 -5.27 14.25 4.29
C TYR A 99 -5.34 14.77 2.86
N ALA A 100 -6.44 15.41 2.48
CA ALA A 100 -6.64 16.03 1.17
C ALA A 100 -6.07 17.46 1.12
#